data_AF-A0A1F6C640-F1
#
_entry.id   AF-A0A1F6C640-F1
#
_cell.length_a   1.000
_cell.length_b   1.000
_cell.length_c   1.000
_cell.angle_alpha   90.00
_cell.angle_beta   90.00
_cell.angle_gamma   90.00
#
_symmetry.space_group_name_H-M   'P 1'
#
loop_
_entity.id
_entity.type
_entity.pdbx_description
1 polymer ?
#
loop_
_entity_poly.entity_id
_entity_poly.type
_entity_poly.pdbx_seq_one_letter_code
_entity_poly.pdbx_strand_id
1 'polypeptide(L)'
;MKVALSLDLNPTSGDQKALSGRASPSAPIQVAAYVEGVSGISAYSFVMEFDSTAVRFKNGFERTDREDNVLKRSGGNAFSPPPIAAGNAVSFRASLLGSTADNMVSGDGLLGVLVFEGLEKFRVSEGTRFILRQVNLKGLRGDWQQILTRVVAEVQSGILGDFDGDGRVDLSDFFAFAEGFGLRRGVPGFDPRYDLNADGAVDLEDFFIFAENFGSSG
;
A
#
# COMPACT_ATOMS: atom_id res chain seq x y z
N MET A 1 8.43 27.06 6.45
CA MET A 1 7.48 26.14 5.79
C MET A 1 6.98 25.14 6.82
N LYS A 2 5.70 24.74 6.74
CA LYS A 2 5.13 23.71 7.61
C LYS A 2 5.30 22.37 6.90
N VAL A 3 6.01 21.44 7.51
CA VAL A 3 6.09 20.07 7.00
C VAL A 3 4.71 19.42 7.12
N ALA A 4 4.25 18.77 6.05
CA ALA A 4 3.03 18.01 6.03
C ALA A 4 3.29 16.57 5.57
N LEU A 5 2.31 15.71 5.82
CA LEU A 5 2.34 14.31 5.45
C LEU A 5 1.04 13.96 4.75
N SER A 6 1.11 13.00 3.85
CA SER A 6 -0.02 12.47 3.11
C SER A 6 0.14 10.96 2.94
N LEU A 7 -1.00 10.33 2.69
CA LEU A 7 -1.09 8.95 2.25
C LEU A 7 -1.74 8.95 0.87
N ASP A 8 -1.36 7.98 0.07
CA ASP A 8 -1.96 7.75 -1.23
C ASP A 8 -2.26 6.27 -1.43
N LEU A 9 -3.51 5.98 -1.76
CA LEU A 9 -4.00 4.66 -2.13
C LEU A 9 -3.93 4.43 -3.64
N ASN A 10 -3.64 5.47 -4.42
CA ASN A 10 -3.43 5.34 -5.85
C ASN A 10 -1.98 4.91 -6.13
N PRO A 11 -1.77 3.78 -6.84
CA PRO A 11 -0.43 3.34 -7.20
C PRO A 11 0.21 4.15 -8.35
N THR A 12 -0.46 5.15 -8.91
CA THR A 12 0.15 6.03 -9.92
C THR A 12 1.24 6.91 -9.32
N SER A 13 2.14 7.43 -10.17
CA SER A 13 3.30 8.22 -9.73
C SER A 13 2.88 9.56 -9.11
N GLY A 14 3.55 9.96 -8.03
CA GLY A 14 3.28 11.19 -7.29
C GLY A 14 2.20 11.05 -6.24
N ASP A 15 1.98 12.13 -5.48
CA ASP A 15 0.94 12.20 -4.45
C ASP A 15 -0.36 12.78 -5.00
N GLN A 16 -1.35 11.93 -5.26
CA GLN A 16 -2.72 12.30 -5.63
C GLN A 16 -3.59 12.58 -4.42
N LYS A 17 -3.08 12.29 -3.20
CA LYS A 17 -3.83 12.41 -1.95
C LYS A 17 -5.10 11.57 -1.98
N ALA A 18 -5.08 10.41 -2.63
CA ALA A 18 -6.23 9.50 -2.64
C ALA A 18 -6.32 8.80 -1.28
N LEU A 19 -6.99 9.46 -0.33
CA LEU A 19 -7.19 8.96 1.04
C LEU A 19 -8.35 7.97 1.16
N SER A 20 -9.10 7.76 0.09
CA SER A 20 -10.18 6.77 0.05
C SER A 20 -10.10 5.97 -1.25
N GLY A 21 -10.31 4.66 -1.15
CA GLY A 21 -10.36 3.79 -2.32
C GLY A 21 -11.16 2.52 -2.07
N ARG A 22 -11.36 1.76 -3.15
CA ARG A 22 -11.89 0.39 -3.09
C ARG A 22 -10.79 -0.54 -3.56
N ALA A 23 -10.59 -1.65 -2.86
CA ALA A 23 -9.65 -2.68 -3.26
C ALA A 23 -10.35 -4.02 -3.41
N SER A 24 -9.92 -4.81 -4.40
CA SER A 24 -10.37 -6.20 -4.52
C SER A 24 -9.99 -6.98 -3.25
N PRO A 25 -10.91 -7.79 -2.69
CA PRO A 25 -10.67 -8.62 -1.51
C PRO A 25 -9.42 -9.51 -1.55
N SER A 26 -9.03 -9.99 -2.74
CA SER A 26 -7.91 -10.91 -2.97
C SER A 26 -6.63 -10.18 -3.42
N ALA A 27 -6.73 -8.92 -3.85
CA ALA A 27 -5.59 -8.14 -4.30
C ALA A 27 -4.80 -7.52 -3.14
N PRO A 28 -3.47 -7.33 -3.30
CA PRO A 28 -2.69 -6.59 -2.33
C PRO A 28 -3.06 -5.10 -2.35
N ILE A 29 -3.17 -4.51 -1.16
CA ILE A 29 -3.43 -3.08 -0.94
C ILE A 29 -2.09 -2.37 -0.81
N GLN A 30 -1.85 -1.38 -1.65
CA GLN A 30 -0.66 -0.53 -1.56
C GLN A 30 -1.01 0.80 -0.91
N VAL A 31 -0.18 1.24 0.03
CA VAL A 31 -0.34 2.53 0.71
C VAL A 31 0.99 3.26 0.63
N ALA A 32 1.06 4.30 -0.19
CA ALA A 32 2.21 5.18 -0.29
C ALA A 32 2.15 6.26 0.79
N ALA A 33 3.28 6.55 1.42
CA ALA A 33 3.43 7.66 2.35
C ALA A 33 4.33 8.74 1.73
N TYR A 34 3.89 9.98 1.80
CA TYR A 34 4.60 11.13 1.25
C TYR A 34 4.87 12.17 2.33
N VAL A 35 5.87 13.00 2.06
CA VAL A 35 6.17 14.20 2.85
C VAL A 35 6.14 15.42 1.96
N GLU A 36 5.69 16.54 2.52
CA GLU A 36 5.68 17.84 1.88
C GLU A 36 6.50 18.86 2.67
N GLY A 37 7.25 19.71 1.97
CA GLY A 37 7.92 20.87 2.52
C GLY A 37 9.07 20.54 3.48
N VAL A 38 9.73 19.39 3.34
CA VAL A 38 10.93 19.10 4.13
C VAL A 38 12.07 20.02 3.73
N SER A 39 12.97 20.30 4.67
CA SER A 39 14.12 21.15 4.43
C SER A 39 15.36 20.47 4.98
N GLY A 40 16.21 20.00 4.07
CA GLY A 40 17.50 19.42 4.40
C GLY A 40 17.38 18.18 5.29
N ILE A 41 16.76 17.12 4.79
CA ILE A 41 16.72 15.83 5.48
C ILE A 41 17.78 14.88 4.93
N SER A 42 18.33 14.06 5.82
CA SER A 42 19.27 12.97 5.53
C SER A 42 18.74 11.61 5.96
N ALA A 43 17.76 11.56 6.87
CA ALA A 43 17.06 10.34 7.23
C ALA A 43 15.64 10.64 7.69
N TYR A 44 14.77 9.64 7.62
CA TYR A 44 13.44 9.69 8.21
C TYR A 44 13.04 8.32 8.78
N SER A 45 12.04 8.32 9.66
CA SER A 45 11.26 7.12 9.98
C SER A 45 9.79 7.50 10.14
N PHE A 46 8.88 6.60 9.79
CA PHE A 46 7.46 6.77 10.04
C PHE A 46 6.84 5.48 10.55
N VAL A 47 5.70 5.61 11.22
CA VAL A 47 4.92 4.49 11.72
C VAL A 47 3.51 4.58 11.14
N MET A 48 3.08 3.50 10.49
CA MET A 48 1.74 3.32 9.99
C MET A 48 1.00 2.29 10.84
N GLU A 49 -0.11 2.70 11.44
CA GLU A 49 -1.05 1.80 12.11
C GLU A 49 -2.06 1.26 11.08
N PHE A 50 -2.54 0.04 11.27
CA PHE A 50 -3.54 -0.61 10.42
C PHE A 50 -4.48 -1.48 11.26
N ASP A 51 -5.63 -1.88 10.71
CA ASP A 51 -6.48 -2.90 11.36
C ASP A 51 -5.91 -4.29 11.08
N SER A 52 -5.19 -4.86 12.06
CA SER A 52 -4.58 -6.19 11.95
C SER A 52 -5.59 -7.35 11.93
N THR A 53 -6.88 -7.07 12.17
CA THR A 53 -7.95 -8.06 12.00
C THR A 53 -8.48 -8.09 10.56
N ALA A 54 -8.32 -6.99 9.82
CA ALA A 54 -8.77 -6.85 8.44
C ALA A 54 -7.64 -7.09 7.44
N VAL A 55 -6.40 -6.67 7.73
CA VAL A 55 -5.27 -6.80 6.80
C VAL A 55 -3.99 -7.25 7.50
N ARG A 56 -3.09 -7.88 6.74
CA ARG A 56 -1.75 -8.27 7.19
C ARG A 56 -0.68 -7.55 6.38
N PHE A 57 0.35 -7.03 7.06
CA PHE A 57 1.51 -6.45 6.39
C PHE A 57 2.30 -7.54 5.65
N LYS A 58 2.59 -7.30 4.37
CA LYS A 58 3.29 -8.23 3.49
C LYS A 58 4.70 -7.77 3.19
N ASN A 59 4.87 -6.54 2.72
CA ASN A 59 6.17 -6.00 2.32
C ASN A 59 6.18 -4.47 2.29
N GLY A 60 7.36 -3.86 2.21
CA GLY A 60 7.47 -2.43 1.93
C GLY A 60 8.63 -2.11 0.99
N PHE A 61 8.46 -1.04 0.22
CA PHE A 61 9.34 -0.63 -0.84
C PHE A 61 9.71 0.84 -0.70
N GLU A 62 10.92 1.20 -1.11
CA GLU A 62 11.39 2.59 -1.14
C GLU A 62 10.93 3.35 -2.39
N ARG A 63 10.28 2.67 -3.34
CA ARG A 63 9.91 3.19 -4.66
C ARG A 63 8.60 2.59 -5.15
N THR A 64 7.96 3.27 -6.10
CA THR A 64 6.97 2.70 -7.02
C THR A 64 7.68 2.29 -8.33
N ASP A 65 6.92 1.86 -9.33
CA ASP A 65 7.45 1.60 -10.67
C ASP A 65 7.93 2.88 -11.39
N ARG A 66 7.52 4.06 -10.92
CA ARG A 66 7.71 5.34 -11.62
C ARG A 66 8.23 6.47 -10.74
N GLU A 67 8.44 6.24 -9.46
CA GLU A 67 8.94 7.23 -8.51
C GLU A 67 9.88 6.55 -7.50
N ASP A 68 11.06 7.12 -7.32
CA ASP A 68 12.02 6.72 -6.30
C ASP A 68 11.82 7.49 -5.00
N ASN A 69 12.37 6.93 -3.92
CA ASN A 69 12.40 7.57 -2.61
C ASN A 69 12.90 9.02 -2.65
N VAL A 70 12.32 9.88 -1.82
CA VAL A 70 12.72 11.28 -1.67
C VAL A 70 14.22 11.42 -1.40
N LEU A 71 14.83 10.53 -0.60
CA LEU A 71 16.26 10.58 -0.27
C LEU A 71 17.18 10.21 -1.45
N LYS A 72 16.67 9.64 -2.55
CA LYS A 72 17.47 9.39 -3.75
C LYS A 72 17.58 10.61 -4.66
N ARG A 73 16.90 11.71 -4.31
CA ARG A 73 17.04 13.00 -4.98
C ARG A 73 18.39 13.64 -4.62
N SER A 74 18.75 14.71 -5.33
CA SER A 74 19.98 15.47 -5.09
C SER A 74 21.27 14.63 -5.15
N GLY A 75 21.27 13.53 -5.92
CA GLY A 75 22.43 12.62 -6.04
C GLY A 75 22.71 11.80 -4.77
N GLY A 76 21.76 11.75 -3.83
CA GLY A 76 21.85 10.92 -2.64
C GLY A 76 21.70 9.43 -2.93
N ASN A 77 22.46 8.60 -2.22
CA ASN A 77 22.23 7.15 -2.18
C ASN A 77 21.51 6.82 -0.89
N ALA A 78 20.25 6.39 -0.97
CA ALA A 78 19.47 6.02 0.20
C ALA A 78 19.62 4.52 0.51
N PHE A 79 19.54 4.19 1.80
CA PHE A 79 19.37 2.83 2.30
C PHE A 79 18.13 2.76 3.18
N SER A 80 17.29 1.76 2.90
CA SER A 80 16.13 1.40 3.72
C SER A 80 16.26 -0.06 4.16
N PRO A 81 16.41 -0.36 5.46
CA PRO A 81 16.28 -1.73 5.94
C PRO A 81 14.83 -2.23 5.76
N PRO A 82 14.60 -3.56 5.83
CA PRO A 82 13.25 -4.12 5.81
C PRO A 82 12.36 -3.48 6.89
N PRO A 83 11.09 -3.15 6.56
CA PRO A 83 10.16 -2.61 7.54
C PRO A 83 9.89 -3.61 8.66
N ILE A 84 9.63 -3.09 9.86
CA ILE A 84 9.39 -3.90 11.05
C ILE A 84 7.91 -3.81 11.41
N ALA A 85 7.20 -4.93 11.30
CA ALA A 85 5.81 -5.04 11.76
C ALA A 85 5.74 -5.55 13.20
N ALA A 86 4.92 -4.90 14.02
CA ALA A 86 4.66 -5.31 15.40
C ALA A 86 3.18 -5.03 15.73
N GLY A 87 2.41 -6.08 15.97
CA GLY A 87 0.97 -5.97 16.23
C GLY A 87 0.23 -5.28 15.08
N ASN A 88 -0.38 -4.14 15.37
CA ASN A 88 -1.18 -3.35 14.43
C ASN A 88 -0.41 -2.17 13.81
N ALA A 89 0.92 -2.19 13.84
CA ALA A 89 1.75 -1.13 13.31
C ALA A 89 2.95 -1.65 12.52
N VAL A 90 3.37 -0.90 11.51
CA VAL A 90 4.60 -1.12 10.75
C VAL A 90 5.46 0.14 10.78
N SER A 91 6.74 -0.04 11.07
CA SER A 91 7.75 1.01 11.08
C SER A 91 8.62 0.92 9.82
N PHE A 92 8.71 2.03 9.09
CA PHE A 92 9.56 2.20 7.92
C PHE A 92 10.60 3.28 8.22
N ARG A 93 11.83 3.10 7.72
CA ARG A 93 12.92 4.07 7.90
C ARG A 93 13.87 4.04 6.73
N ALA A 94 14.43 5.19 6.39
CA ALA A 94 15.51 5.27 5.42
C ALA A 94 16.50 6.37 5.79
N SER A 95 17.72 6.25 5.28
CA SER A 95 18.80 7.20 5.49
C SER A 95 19.72 7.28 4.28
N LEU A 96 20.27 8.46 4.03
CA LEU A 96 21.37 8.69 3.10
C LEU A 96 22.65 7.97 3.58
N LEU A 97 23.31 7.29 2.66
CA LEU A 97 24.66 6.77 2.82
C LEU A 97 25.66 7.88 2.49
N GLY A 98 26.47 8.27 3.48
CA GLY A 98 27.45 9.37 3.31
C GLY A 98 26.78 10.74 3.15
N SER A 99 25.91 11.11 4.08
CA SER A 99 25.22 12.40 4.05
C SER A 99 26.21 13.58 4.11
N THR A 100 26.06 14.54 3.20
CA THR A 100 26.76 15.82 3.14
C THR A 100 25.74 16.95 3.03
N ALA A 101 26.19 18.21 3.10
CA ALA A 101 25.28 19.34 2.88
C ALA A 101 24.67 19.35 1.46
N ASP A 102 25.38 18.77 0.48
CA ASP A 102 25.01 18.85 -0.93
C ASP A 102 23.96 17.79 -1.34
N ASN A 103 23.94 16.64 -0.67
CA ASN A 103 23.03 15.53 -0.98
C ASN A 103 21.79 15.47 -0.09
N MET A 104 21.62 16.43 0.83
CA MET A 104 20.41 16.53 1.63
C MET A 104 19.22 16.95 0.78
N VAL A 105 18.05 16.43 1.14
CA VAL A 105 16.84 16.62 0.34
C VAL A 105 15.91 17.65 0.96
N SER A 106 15.35 18.50 0.11
CA SER A 106 14.31 19.47 0.45
C SER A 106 13.15 19.40 -0.56
N GLY A 107 11.98 19.85 -0.15
CA GLY A 107 10.74 19.79 -0.93
C GLY A 107 9.91 18.55 -0.60
N ASP A 108 9.21 18.04 -1.61
CA ASP A 108 8.21 16.98 -1.43
C ASP A 108 8.73 15.65 -1.97
N GLY A 109 8.13 14.53 -1.56
CA GLY A 109 8.36 13.25 -2.23
C GLY A 109 7.98 12.02 -1.42
N LEU A 110 8.09 10.88 -2.10
CA LEU A 110 7.79 9.55 -1.57
C LEU A 110 8.72 9.16 -0.41
N LEU A 111 8.12 8.81 0.73
CA LEU A 111 8.81 8.16 1.85
C LEU A 111 8.82 6.64 1.73
N GLY A 112 7.84 6.04 1.06
CA GLY A 112 7.83 4.60 0.83
C GLY A 112 6.43 4.07 0.63
N VAL A 113 6.36 2.83 0.17
CA VAL A 113 5.12 2.14 -0.15
C VAL A 113 5.03 0.90 0.74
N LEU A 114 3.94 0.77 1.48
CA LEU A 114 3.65 -0.40 2.30
C LEU A 114 2.57 -1.23 1.61
N VAL A 115 2.78 -2.54 1.57
CA VAL A 115 1.88 -3.48 0.90
C VAL A 115 1.27 -4.41 1.94
N PHE A 116 -0.05 -4.50 1.90
CA PHE A 116 -0.87 -5.31 2.77
C PHE A 116 -1.68 -6.30 1.96
N GLU A 117 -2.09 -7.40 2.58
CA GLU A 117 -3.06 -8.33 2.01
C GLU A 117 -4.33 -8.37 2.86
N GLY A 118 -5.47 -8.50 2.20
CA GLY A 118 -6.77 -8.66 2.85
C GLY A 118 -6.91 -10.00 3.56
N LEU A 119 -7.32 -9.95 4.83
CA LEU A 119 -7.73 -11.11 5.63
C LEU A 119 -9.25 -11.34 5.49
N GLU A 120 -9.75 -12.42 6.07
CA GLU A 120 -11.16 -12.82 6.02
C GLU A 120 -12.13 -11.65 6.34
N LYS A 121 -11.90 -10.91 7.42
CA LYS A 121 -12.74 -9.77 7.80
C LYS A 121 -12.83 -8.70 6.70
N PHE A 122 -11.72 -8.42 6.01
CA PHE A 122 -11.74 -7.49 4.87
C PHE A 122 -12.47 -8.11 3.69
N ARG A 123 -12.31 -9.41 3.43
CA ARG A 123 -12.95 -10.10 2.32
C ARG A 123 -14.48 -10.19 2.44
N VAL A 124 -15.00 -10.19 3.68
CA VAL A 124 -16.44 -10.28 3.97
C VAL A 124 -17.05 -8.91 4.34
N SER A 125 -16.60 -7.81 3.70
CA SER A 125 -17.28 -6.50 3.69
C SER A 125 -16.93 -5.46 4.78
N GLU A 126 -15.90 -5.66 5.61
CA GLU A 126 -15.40 -4.55 6.44
C GLU A 126 -14.21 -3.88 5.76
N GLY A 127 -14.38 -2.63 5.33
CA GLY A 127 -13.26 -1.80 4.92
C GLY A 127 -12.17 -1.72 6.01
N THR A 128 -10.96 -1.36 5.62
CA THR A 128 -9.84 -1.17 6.54
C THR A 128 -9.39 0.28 6.55
N ARG A 129 -8.63 0.66 7.57
CA ARG A 129 -8.01 1.99 7.67
C ARG A 129 -6.53 1.89 7.96
N PHE A 130 -5.79 2.82 7.38
CA PHE A 130 -4.38 3.04 7.60
C PHE A 130 -4.19 4.41 8.23
N ILE A 131 -3.39 4.50 9.29
CA ILE A 131 -3.20 5.74 10.03
C ILE A 131 -1.70 6.04 10.12
N LEU A 132 -1.29 7.14 9.51
CA LEU A 132 0.05 7.70 9.71
C LEU A 132 0.00 8.63 10.93
N ARG A 133 0.66 8.24 12.02
CA ARG A 133 0.66 8.97 13.30
C ARG A 133 1.81 9.94 13.45
N GLN A 134 2.95 9.59 12.88
CA GLN A 134 4.18 10.32 13.11
C GLN A 134 5.19 10.06 12.01
N VAL A 135 6.01 11.09 11.77
CA VAL A 135 7.29 10.97 11.09
C VAL A 135 8.36 11.57 12.00
N ASN A 136 9.52 10.93 12.04
CA ASN A 136 10.73 11.50 12.57
C ASN A 136 11.63 11.87 11.41
N LEU A 137 12.15 13.08 11.40
CA LEU A 137 13.08 13.57 10.39
C LEU A 137 14.43 13.85 11.04
N LYS A 138 15.51 13.62 10.30
CA LYS A 138 16.86 13.96 10.73
C LYS A 138 17.55 14.75 9.63
N GLY A 139 18.16 15.87 10.01
CA GLY A 139 19.09 16.61 9.17
C GLY A 139 20.53 16.08 9.34
N LEU A 140 21.50 16.79 8.75
CA LEU A 140 22.91 16.42 8.81
C LEU A 140 23.49 16.42 10.24
N ARG A 141 23.01 17.37 11.06
CA ARG A 141 23.46 17.58 12.43
C ARG A 141 22.24 17.70 13.34
N GLY A 142 22.44 17.39 14.62
CA GLY A 142 21.40 17.49 15.63
C GLY A 142 20.57 16.22 15.81
N ASP A 143 19.53 16.37 16.62
CA ASP A 143 18.64 15.29 17.00
C ASP A 143 17.52 15.08 15.98
N TRP A 144 16.80 13.97 16.16
CA TRP A 144 15.60 13.69 15.40
C TRP A 144 14.52 14.72 15.76
N GLN A 145 13.91 15.30 14.73
CA GLN A 145 12.71 16.10 14.86
C GLN A 145 11.50 15.20 14.67
N GLN A 146 10.71 15.03 15.72
CA GLN A 146 9.43 14.34 15.65
C GLN A 146 8.34 15.29 15.18
N ILE A 147 7.53 14.83 14.23
CA ILE A 147 6.34 15.52 13.73
C ILE A 147 5.15 14.59 13.99
N LEU A 148 4.29 15.01 14.91
CA LEU A 148 3.04 14.33 15.20
C LEU A 148 1.98 14.73 14.16
N THR A 149 1.28 13.73 13.62
CA THR A 149 0.22 13.92 12.64
C THR A 149 -0.88 12.88 12.84
N ARG A 150 -1.94 12.98 12.05
CA ARG A 150 -2.91 11.91 11.88
C ARG A 150 -3.49 11.98 10.48
N VAL A 151 -2.87 11.28 9.56
CA VAL A 151 -3.43 11.07 8.21
C VAL A 151 -4.11 9.72 8.21
N VAL A 152 -5.38 9.68 7.79
CA VAL A 152 -6.17 8.45 7.71
C VAL A 152 -6.46 8.18 6.24
N ALA A 153 -6.12 6.98 5.79
CA ALA A 153 -6.56 6.46 4.51
C ALA A 153 -7.51 5.28 4.75
N GLU A 154 -8.63 5.26 4.03
CA GLU A 154 -9.68 4.24 4.17
C GLU A 154 -9.82 3.45 2.88
N VAL A 155 -9.82 2.13 3.00
CA VAL A 155 -10.01 1.22 1.87
C VAL A 155 -11.27 0.43 2.11
N GLN A 156 -12.28 0.63 1.28
CA GLN A 156 -13.44 -0.24 1.26
C GLN A 156 -13.07 -1.56 0.58
N SER A 157 -13.60 -2.65 1.11
CA SER A 157 -13.56 -3.92 0.39
C SER A 157 -14.49 -3.83 -0.82
N GLY A 158 -14.01 -4.29 -1.97
CA GLY A 158 -14.86 -4.49 -3.15
C GLY A 158 -15.83 -5.65 -2.92
N ILE A 159 -16.78 -5.81 -3.85
CA ILE A 159 -17.66 -6.96 -3.84
C ILE A 159 -16.83 -8.16 -4.29
N LEU A 160 -16.86 -9.25 -3.54
CA LEU A 160 -16.11 -10.44 -3.91
C LEU A 160 -16.70 -11.02 -5.20
N GLY A 161 -15.88 -11.12 -6.25
CA GLY A 161 -16.32 -11.56 -7.57
C GLY A 161 -16.68 -10.44 -8.55
N ASP A 162 -16.68 -9.16 -8.14
CA ASP A 162 -16.79 -7.99 -9.02
C ASP A 162 -15.39 -7.68 -9.57
N PHE A 163 -15.05 -8.33 -10.69
CA PHE A 163 -13.71 -8.31 -11.28
C PHE A 163 -13.49 -7.16 -12.24
N ASP A 164 -14.55 -6.66 -12.87
CA ASP A 164 -14.50 -5.50 -13.76
C ASP A 164 -14.75 -4.15 -13.04
N GLY A 165 -15.22 -4.19 -11.80
CA GLY A 165 -15.38 -3.04 -10.94
C GLY A 165 -16.65 -2.24 -11.21
N ASP A 166 -17.63 -2.79 -11.93
CA ASP A 166 -18.89 -2.11 -12.25
C ASP A 166 -19.86 -2.05 -11.05
N GLY A 167 -19.52 -2.71 -9.94
CA GLY A 167 -20.31 -2.74 -8.71
C GLY A 167 -21.34 -3.87 -8.67
N ARG A 168 -21.26 -4.84 -9.58
CA ARG A 168 -22.10 -6.03 -9.64
C ARG A 168 -21.24 -7.28 -9.77
N VAL A 169 -21.82 -8.42 -9.44
CA VAL A 169 -21.22 -9.73 -9.71
C VAL A 169 -22.13 -10.43 -10.72
N ASP A 170 -21.78 -10.40 -12.00
CA ASP A 170 -22.62 -10.95 -13.07
C ASP A 170 -21.85 -11.77 -14.11
N LEU A 171 -22.47 -11.99 -15.28
CA LEU A 171 -21.88 -12.82 -16.34
C LEU A 171 -20.61 -12.19 -16.93
N SER A 172 -20.46 -10.87 -16.87
CA SER A 172 -19.25 -10.16 -17.30
C SER A 172 -18.07 -10.59 -16.44
N ASP A 173 -18.26 -10.63 -15.12
CA ASP A 173 -17.28 -11.14 -14.17
C ASP A 173 -17.00 -12.62 -14.36
N PHE A 174 -18.03 -13.42 -14.66
CA PHE A 174 -17.83 -14.83 -14.96
C PHE A 174 -16.91 -15.04 -16.17
N PHE A 175 -17.06 -14.24 -17.22
CA PHE A 175 -16.17 -14.31 -18.38
C PHE A 175 -14.74 -13.91 -18.01
N ALA A 176 -14.55 -12.85 -17.21
CA ALA A 176 -13.24 -12.46 -16.71
C ALA A 176 -12.58 -13.56 -15.86
N PHE A 177 -13.34 -14.18 -14.95
CA PHE A 177 -12.89 -15.32 -14.14
C PHE A 177 -12.49 -16.52 -15.00
N ALA A 178 -13.30 -16.86 -16.00
CA ALA A 178 -13.06 -17.99 -16.89
C ALA A 178 -11.76 -17.87 -17.68
N GLU A 179 -11.30 -16.65 -17.99
CA GLU A 179 -9.99 -16.44 -18.63
C GLU A 179 -8.81 -16.87 -17.74
N GLY A 180 -8.97 -16.80 -16.42
CA GLY A 180 -7.97 -17.19 -15.43
C GLY A 180 -8.09 -18.63 -14.92
N PHE A 181 -9.18 -19.34 -15.25
CA PHE A 181 -9.49 -20.64 -14.67
C PHE A 181 -8.43 -21.71 -15.01
N GLY A 182 -8.01 -22.46 -14.00
CA GLY A 182 -6.96 -23.47 -14.07
C GLY A 182 -5.53 -22.92 -13.99
N LEU A 183 -5.35 -21.59 -13.93
CA LEU A 183 -4.04 -21.01 -13.69
C LEU A 183 -3.64 -21.11 -12.22
N ARG A 184 -2.34 -21.10 -11.96
CA ARG A 184 -1.79 -21.16 -10.60
C ARG A 184 -0.59 -20.24 -10.46
N ARG A 185 -0.29 -19.85 -9.22
CA ARG A 185 0.81 -18.96 -8.88
C ARG A 185 2.12 -19.44 -9.53
N GLY A 186 2.77 -18.51 -10.23
CA GLY A 186 4.02 -18.77 -10.97
C GLY A 186 3.84 -19.14 -12.44
N VAL A 187 2.60 -19.33 -12.92
CA VAL A 187 2.30 -19.48 -14.36
C VAL A 187 2.07 -18.10 -14.98
N PRO A 188 2.66 -17.78 -16.15
CA PRO A 188 2.34 -16.55 -16.88
C PRO A 188 0.85 -16.41 -17.11
N GLY A 189 0.29 -15.23 -16.80
CA GLY A 189 -1.14 -14.97 -16.89
C GLY A 189 -1.94 -15.26 -15.62
N PHE A 190 -1.33 -15.86 -14.58
CA PHE A 190 -2.01 -15.97 -13.27
C PHE A 190 -2.30 -14.58 -12.71
N ASP A 191 -3.59 -14.31 -12.49
CA ASP A 191 -4.07 -13.11 -11.82
C ASP A 191 -4.60 -13.50 -10.44
N PRO A 192 -3.97 -13.03 -9.34
CA PRO A 192 -4.41 -13.34 -7.98
C PRO A 192 -5.81 -12.80 -7.66
N ARG A 193 -6.39 -11.93 -8.50
CA ARG A 193 -7.77 -11.48 -8.32
C ARG A 193 -8.77 -12.62 -8.44
N TYR A 194 -8.50 -13.60 -9.30
CA TYR A 194 -9.39 -14.75 -9.53
C TYR A 194 -9.21 -15.90 -8.51
N ASP A 195 -8.10 -15.90 -7.77
CA ASP A 195 -7.81 -16.81 -6.64
C ASP A 195 -8.48 -16.24 -5.36
N LEU A 196 -9.79 -16.48 -5.24
CA LEU A 196 -10.67 -15.90 -4.21
C LEU A 196 -10.39 -16.50 -2.82
N ASN A 197 -9.98 -17.77 -2.76
CA ASN A 197 -9.59 -18.41 -1.51
C ASN A 197 -8.12 -18.09 -1.12
N ALA A 198 -7.31 -17.59 -2.06
CA ALA A 198 -5.89 -17.26 -1.91
C ALA A 198 -4.95 -18.46 -1.66
N ASP A 199 -5.31 -19.66 -2.13
CA ASP A 199 -4.51 -20.88 -2.01
C ASP A 199 -3.42 -20.99 -3.09
N GLY A 200 -3.45 -20.10 -4.09
CA GLY A 200 -2.49 -20.04 -5.18
C GLY A 200 -2.92 -20.79 -6.45
N ALA A 201 -4.16 -21.28 -6.54
CA ALA A 201 -4.80 -21.77 -7.75
C ALA A 201 -6.05 -20.93 -8.08
N VAL A 202 -6.51 -21.01 -9.33
CA VAL A 202 -7.83 -20.53 -9.74
C VAL A 202 -8.62 -21.76 -10.17
N ASP A 203 -9.48 -22.29 -9.31
CA ASP A 203 -10.15 -23.56 -9.55
C ASP A 203 -11.62 -23.59 -9.07
N LEU A 204 -12.16 -24.79 -8.84
CA LEU A 204 -13.58 -24.96 -8.51
C LEU A 204 -13.90 -24.39 -7.13
N GLU A 205 -12.94 -24.40 -6.21
CA GLU A 205 -13.07 -23.81 -4.89
C GLU A 205 -13.30 -22.30 -5.01
N ASP A 206 -12.58 -21.61 -5.90
CA ASP A 206 -12.83 -20.20 -6.22
C ASP A 206 -14.15 -20.00 -6.95
N PHE A 207 -14.50 -20.90 -7.87
CA PHE A 207 -15.79 -20.83 -8.57
C PHE A 207 -16.98 -20.93 -7.61
N PHE A 208 -16.91 -21.76 -6.56
CA PHE A 208 -17.97 -21.83 -5.56
C PHE A 208 -18.10 -20.51 -4.78
N ILE A 209 -16.97 -19.89 -4.41
CA ILE A 209 -16.99 -18.57 -3.76
C ILE A 209 -17.57 -17.50 -4.69
N PHE A 210 -17.22 -17.52 -5.98
CA PHE A 210 -17.80 -16.64 -6.99
C PHE A 210 -19.32 -16.85 -7.10
N ALA A 211 -19.76 -18.11 -7.23
CA ALA A 211 -21.17 -18.47 -7.37
C ALA A 211 -22.00 -18.06 -6.15
N GLU A 212 -21.45 -18.13 -4.94
CA GLU A 212 -22.09 -17.64 -3.72
C GLU A 212 -22.34 -16.12 -3.73
N ASN A 213 -21.51 -15.37 -4.45
CA ASN A 213 -21.64 -13.92 -4.59
C ASN A 213 -22.38 -13.49 -5.86
N PHE A 214 -22.69 -14.42 -6.78
CA PHE A 214 -23.31 -14.10 -8.06
C PHE A 214 -24.68 -13.41 -7.89
N GLY A 215 -24.87 -12.30 -8.59
CA GLY A 215 -26.04 -11.43 -8.48
C GLY A 215 -25.97 -10.39 -7.36
N SER A 216 -24.88 -10.36 -6.58
CA SER A 216 -24.65 -9.31 -5.59
C SER A 216 -24.39 -7.96 -6.27
N SER A 217 -24.74 -6.88 -5.58
CA SER A 217 -24.46 -5.50 -6.01
C SER A 217 -24.23 -4.60 -4.80
N GLY A 218 -23.45 -3.53 -5.00
CA GLY A 218 -23.04 -2.58 -3.97
C GLY A 218 -23.73 -1.23 -4.02
#